data_AF-A0A196LE46-F1
#
_entry.id   AF-A0A196LE46-F1
#
_cell.length_a   1.000
_cell.length_b   1.000
_cell.length_c   1.000
_cell.angle_alpha   90.00
_cell.angle_beta   90.00
_cell.angle_gamma   90.00
#
_symmetry.space_group_name_H-M   'P 1'
#
loop_
_entity.id
_entity.type
_entity.pdbx_description
1 polymer ?
#
loop_
_entity_poly.entity_id
_entity_poly.type
_entity_poly.pdbx_seq_one_letter_code
_entity_poly.pdbx_strand_id
1 'polypeptide(L)'
;MGGSDSGLVVVPLDGATTSVYMQPAELGSPEWRVTFEARADAMVVTSADVRMLSQELAAAADLVDFLEEKSRQHLAHMNDGE
;
A
#
# COMPACT_ATOMS: atom_id res chain seq x y z
N MET A 1 19.62 13.91 -5.94
CA MET A 1 18.62 13.13 -6.69
C MET A 1 18.94 11.65 -6.51
N GLY A 2 18.83 11.13 -5.28
CA GLY A 2 18.98 9.71 -5.02
C GLY A 2 17.57 9.13 -5.06
N GLY A 3 17.20 8.52 -6.19
CA GLY A 3 16.03 7.67 -6.23
C GLY A 3 16.32 6.45 -5.38
N SER A 4 16.14 6.57 -4.07
CA SER A 4 15.91 5.40 -3.24
C SER A 4 14.61 4.82 -3.78
N ASP A 5 14.73 3.73 -4.54
CA ASP A 5 13.63 2.88 -4.98
C ASP A 5 12.99 2.30 -3.71
N SER A 6 12.23 3.13 -3.00
CA SER A 6 11.68 2.82 -1.69
C SER A 6 10.44 1.93 -1.81
N GLY A 7 10.20 1.31 -2.97
CA GLY A 7 9.04 0.47 -3.22
C GLY A 7 7.71 1.21 -3.08
N LEU A 8 7.67 2.52 -3.36
CA LEU A 8 6.43 3.29 -3.26
C LEU A 8 5.44 2.82 -4.34
N VAL A 9 4.32 2.24 -3.91
CA VAL A 9 3.20 1.89 -4.79
C VAL A 9 2.06 2.87 -4.56
N VAL A 10 1.59 3.51 -5.62
CA VAL A 10 0.45 4.43 -5.57
C VAL A 10 -0.72 3.79 -6.29
N VAL A 11 -1.85 3.66 -5.59
CA VAL A 11 -3.09 3.12 -6.13
C VAL A 11 -4.16 4.21 -6.07
N PRO A 12 -4.70 4.66 -7.21
CA PRO A 12 -5.86 5.54 -7.21
C PRO A 12 -7.12 4.73 -6.86
N LEU A 13 -7.91 5.21 -5.89
CA LEU A 13 -9.24 4.67 -5.60
C LEU A 13 -10.28 5.41 -6.43
N ASP A 14 -10.94 4.72 -7.36
CA ASP A 14 -11.86 5.32 -8.33
C ASP A 14 -13.13 5.83 -7.61
N GLY A 15 -13.52 5.15 -6.52
CA GLY A 15 -14.67 5.55 -5.69
C GLY A 15 -14.44 6.71 -4.73
N ALA A 16 -13.19 7.13 -4.49
CA ALA A 16 -12.87 8.08 -3.42
C ALA A 16 -12.13 9.33 -3.85
N THR A 17 -11.61 9.45 -5.07
CA THR A 17 -10.75 10.58 -5.45
C THR A 17 -9.59 10.79 -4.45
N THR A 18 -9.15 9.72 -3.78
CA THR A 18 -8.06 9.72 -2.81
C THR A 18 -6.94 8.84 -3.36
N SER A 19 -5.72 9.35 -3.26
CA SER A 19 -4.52 8.56 -3.53
C SER A 19 -4.18 7.76 -2.28
N VAL A 20 -4.01 6.45 -2.45
CA VAL A 20 -3.46 5.57 -1.42
C VAL A 20 -2.04 5.23 -1.80
N TYR A 21 -1.14 5.35 -0.83
CA TYR A 21 0.27 5.03 -1.01
C TYR A 21 0.69 3.94 -0.05
N MET A 22 1.47 3.00 -0.58
CA MET A 22 2.01 1.86 0.14
C MET A 22 3.52 1.93 0.08
N GLN A 23 4.15 1.79 1.24
CA GLN A 23 5.61 1.79 1.35
C GLN A 23 6.05 0.92 2.54
N PRO A 24 7.28 0.40 2.52
CA PRO A 24 7.87 -0.24 3.69
C PRO A 24 7.85 0.70 4.90
N ALA A 25 7.62 0.14 6.09
CA ALA A 25 7.64 0.86 7.36
C ALA A 25 8.98 1.59 7.58
N GLU A 26 10.07 0.93 7.20
CA GLU A 26 11.45 1.41 7.24
C GLU A 26 12.22 0.78 6.06
N LEU A 27 13.33 1.39 5.65
CA LEU A 27 14.14 0.85 4.55
C LEU A 27 14.69 -0.53 4.92
N GLY A 28 14.34 -1.56 4.14
CA GLY A 28 14.70 -2.95 4.43
C GLY A 28 13.78 -3.67 5.41
N SER A 29 12.68 -3.05 5.83
CA SER A 29 11.66 -3.73 6.66
C SER A 29 10.76 -4.63 5.80
N PRO A 30 10.38 -5.81 6.30
CA PRO A 30 9.33 -6.63 5.68
C PRO A 30 7.91 -6.13 5.97
N GLU A 31 7.74 -5.21 6.92
CA GLU A 31 6.44 -4.61 7.26
C GLU A 31 6.10 -3.50 6.26
N TRP A 32 4.91 -3.56 5.68
CA TRP A 32 4.41 -2.56 4.74
C TRP A 32 3.25 -1.78 5.35
N ARG A 33 3.21 -0.47 5.06
CA ARG A 33 2.16 0.42 5.57
C ARG A 33 1.39 1.07 4.44
N VAL A 34 0.08 1.14 4.64
CA VAL A 34 -0.86 1.85 3.78
C VAL A 34 -1.16 3.21 4.40
N THR A 35 -1.02 4.28 3.63
CA THR A 35 -1.40 5.61 4.08
C THR A 35 -2.44 6.21 3.15
N PHE A 36 -3.44 6.83 3.75
CA PHE A 36 -4.50 7.56 3.08
C PHE A 36 -4.20 9.04 3.18
N GLU A 37 -4.13 9.73 2.04
CA GLU A 37 -3.98 11.19 2.08
C GLU A 37 -5.19 11.84 2.73
N ALA A 38 -4.90 12.79 3.64
CA ALA A 38 -5.94 13.60 4.25
C ALA A 38 -6.66 14.41 3.17
N ARG A 39 -7.99 14.36 3.20
CA ARG A 39 -8.85 15.17 2.32
C ARG A 39 -9.20 16.47 3.02
N ALA A 40 -9.28 17.56 2.24
CA ALA A 40 -9.76 18.85 2.73
C ALA A 40 -11.26 18.80 3.08
N ASP A 41 -12.04 18.01 2.32
CA ASP A 41 -13.48 17.91 2.46
C ASP A 41 -13.95 16.50 2.85
N ALA A 42 -15.06 16.45 3.58
CA ALA A 42 -15.72 15.20 3.93
C ALA A 42 -16.24 14.49 2.66
N MET A 43 -16.04 13.18 2.63
CA MET A 43 -16.55 12.34 1.56
C MET A 43 -18.02 11.99 1.82
N VAL A 44 -18.92 12.44 0.94
CA VAL A 44 -20.33 12.07 0.98
C VAL A 44 -20.57 11.04 -0.12
N VAL A 45 -20.94 9.83 0.27
CA VAL A 45 -21.09 8.69 -0.64
C VAL A 45 -22.29 7.83 -0.32
N THR A 46 -22.77 7.11 -1.33
CA THR A 46 -23.88 6.16 -1.20
C THR A 46 -23.39 4.81 -0.66
N SER A 47 -24.32 3.93 -0.29
CA SER A 47 -23.99 2.57 0.13
C SER A 47 -23.34 1.72 -0.97
N ALA A 48 -23.64 2.01 -2.25
CA ALA A 48 -23.01 1.34 -3.38
C ALA A 48 -21.54 1.75 -3.50
N ASP A 49 -21.26 3.04 -3.38
CA ASP A 49 -19.90 3.58 -3.40
C ASP A 49 -19.06 3.04 -2.23
N VAL A 50 -19.64 2.96 -1.03
CA VAL A 50 -18.98 2.33 0.14
C VAL A 50 -18.62 0.88 -0.13
N ARG A 51 -19.50 0.12 -0.79
CA ARG A 51 -19.24 -1.29 -1.12
C ARG A 51 -18.12 -1.42 -2.16
N MET A 52 -18.09 -0.54 -3.14
CA MET A 52 -17.01 -0.50 -4.14
C MET A 52 -15.68 -0.17 -3.47
N LEU A 53 -15.66 0.83 -2.58
CA LEU A 53 -14.47 1.18 -1.80
C LEU A 53 -13.98 0.04 -0.93
N SER A 54 -14.88 -0.70 -0.26
CA SER A 54 -14.48 -1.89 0.49
C SER A 54 -13.78 -2.93 -0.39
N GLN A 55 -14.19 -3.10 -1.64
CA GLN A 55 -13.54 -4.03 -2.57
C GLN A 55 -12.16 -3.52 -3.00
N GLU A 56 -12.03 -2.24 -3.30
CA GLU A 56 -10.73 -1.64 -3.63
C GLU A 56 -9.76 -1.70 -2.44
N LEU A 57 -10.25 -1.44 -1.22
CA LEU A 57 -9.47 -1.55 0.01
C LEU A 57 -9.06 -2.99 0.32
N ALA A 58 -9.91 -3.97 0.03
CA ALA A 58 -9.57 -5.39 0.17
C ALA A 58 -8.44 -5.76 -0.80
N ALA A 59 -8.53 -5.35 -2.07
CA ALA A 59 -7.48 -5.58 -3.05
C ALA A 59 -6.16 -4.89 -2.68
N ALA A 60 -6.24 -3.69 -2.07
CA ALA A 60 -5.09 -2.97 -1.55
C ALA A 60 -4.41 -3.75 -0.38
N ALA A 61 -5.20 -4.35 0.51
CA ALA A 61 -4.67 -5.19 1.59
C ALA A 61 -4.01 -6.47 1.04
N ASP A 62 -4.64 -7.15 0.09
CA ASP A 62 -4.07 -8.34 -0.56
C ASP A 62 -2.71 -8.03 -1.23
N LEU A 63 -2.58 -6.83 -1.83
CA LEU A 63 -1.33 -6.37 -2.41
C LEU A 63 -0.25 -6.14 -1.35
N VAL A 64 -0.60 -5.56 -0.21
CA VAL A 64 0.32 -5.37 0.92
C VAL A 64 0.82 -6.72 1.41
N ASP A 65 -0.06 -7.67 1.69
CA ASP A 65 0.30 -9.02 2.15
C ASP A 65 1.27 -9.71 1.17
N PHE A 66 1.02 -9.57 -0.13
CA PHE A 66 1.92 -10.08 -1.16
C PHE A 66 3.29 -9.40 -1.14
N LEU A 67 3.34 -8.08 -1.00
CA LEU A 67 4.59 -7.30 -0.98
C LEU A 67 5.41 -7.60 0.28
N GLU A 68 4.75 -7.76 1.44
CA GLU A 68 5.42 -8.18 2.67
C GLU A 68 6.03 -9.57 2.53
N GLU A 69 5.30 -10.53 1.95
CA GLU A 69 5.81 -11.88 1.73
C GLU A 69 7.00 -11.89 0.79
N LYS A 70 6.94 -11.13 -0.31
CA LYS A 70 8.09 -10.94 -1.20
C LYS A 70 9.28 -10.30 -0.49
N SER A 71 9.04 -9.34 0.39
CA SER A 71 10.10 -8.67 1.15
C SER A 71 10.77 -9.62 2.14
N ARG A 72 9.99 -10.43 2.87
CA ARG A 72 10.51 -11.49 3.77
C ARG A 72 11.38 -12.50 3.02
N GLN A 73 10.90 -12.98 1.87
CA GLN A 73 11.64 -13.92 1.04
C GLN A 73 12.97 -13.34 0.55
N HIS A 74 12.96 -12.07 0.11
CA HIS A 74 14.17 -11.39 -0.34
C HIS A 74 15.19 -11.24 0.80
N LEU A 75 14.76 -10.83 1.99
CA LEU A 75 15.62 -10.72 3.17
C LEU A 75 16.19 -12.07 3.61
N ALA A 76 15.40 -13.14 3.57
CA ALA A 76 15.87 -14.48 3.88
C ALA A 76 16.97 -14.94 2.89
N HIS A 77 16.76 -14.69 1.59
CA HIS A 77 17.76 -15.02 0.56
C HIS A 77 19.06 -14.22 0.70
N MET A 78 18.99 -12.98 1.21
CA MET A 78 20.18 -12.19 1.50
C MET A 78 20.98 -12.74 2.68
N ASN A 79 20.31 -13.23 3.73
CA ASN A 79 20.97 -13.76 4.93
C ASN A 79 21.58 -15.15 4.72
N ASP A 80 21.07 -15.94 3.78
CA ASP A 80 21.60 -17.29 3.46
C ASP A 80 22.85 -17.26 2.55
N GLY A 81 23.24 -16.09 2.06
CA GLY A 81 24.38 -15.88 1.15
C GLY A 81 25.66 -15.34 1.81
N GLU A 82 25.67 -15.18 3.14
CA GLU A 82 26.83 -14.75 3.96
C GLU A 82 27.47 -15.95 4.69
#